data_AF-A0A838TMC2-F1
#
_entry.id   AF-A0A838TMC2-F1
#
_cell.length_a   1.000
_cell.length_b   1.000
_cell.length_c   1.000
_cell.angle_alpha   90.00
_cell.angle_beta   90.00
_cell.angle_gamma   90.00
#
_symmetry.space_group_name_H-M   'P 1'
#
loop_
_entity.id
_entity.type
_entity.pdbx_description
1 polymer ?
#
loop_
_entity_poly.entity_id
_entity_poly.type
_entity_poly.pdbx_seq_one_letter_code
_entity_poly.pdbx_strand_id
1 'polypeptide(L)'
;YASQSYQDFIGFKIDTSVLARSFIETYGLRIDDIFKNRFSFAAESFRWIVANIIPVITRAAWASHKPEILKIDSTATGKKFRFKMRHRVYNKQYGKGYKRPGFLPTILSFFIRVLPKAGPLRSLKFKTLTAQAEKYFIQSFDTIIHQYSSHLNQLQYSSLNLKDLDYDTGRPTASCEYMLADEMYDEWLLKLKADKFKMITPAQRQHILHFYNTSNLSSSKSSNKNCMEVVKALKELQSINTR
;
A
#
# COMPACT_ATOMS: atom_id res chain seq x y z
N TYR A 1 12.85 1.74 16.32
CA TYR A 1 11.50 1.14 16.46
C TYR A 1 10.54 2.23 16.92
N ALA A 2 9.45 2.47 16.17
CA ALA A 2 8.49 3.53 16.49
C ALA A 2 7.82 3.32 17.86
N SER A 3 7.47 4.41 18.55
CA SER A 3 6.88 4.35 19.89
C SER A 3 5.53 3.62 19.87
N GLN A 4 5.15 3.04 21.01
CA GLN A 4 3.82 2.44 21.21
C GLN A 4 2.70 3.44 20.83
N SER A 5 2.91 4.73 21.12
CA SER A 5 2.01 5.82 20.74
C SER A 5 1.88 6.01 19.22
N TYR A 6 2.99 5.89 18.46
CA TYR A 6 2.96 5.96 16.99
C TYR A 6 2.14 4.79 16.40
N GLN A 7 2.35 3.58 16.95
CA GLN A 7 1.61 2.38 16.54
C GLN A 7 0.12 2.53 16.87
N ASP A 8 -0.23 3.02 18.07
CA ASP A 8 -1.60 3.19 18.53
C ASP A 8 -2.36 4.34 17.84
N PHE A 9 -1.66 5.36 17.34
CA PHE A 9 -2.27 6.57 16.75
C PHE A 9 -2.41 6.49 15.23
N ILE A 10 -1.31 6.28 14.50
CA ILE A 10 -1.31 6.30 13.02
C ILE A 10 -1.55 4.91 12.44
N GLY A 11 -1.00 3.86 13.07
CA GLY A 11 -1.00 2.50 12.52
C GLY A 11 -2.37 1.83 12.39
N PHE A 12 -3.37 2.28 13.15
CA PHE A 12 -4.70 1.64 13.19
C PHE A 12 -5.87 2.60 12.96
N LYS A 13 -5.70 3.92 12.93
CA LYS A 13 -6.79 4.86 12.61
C LYS A 13 -6.67 5.36 11.18
N ILE A 14 -7.20 4.58 10.24
CA ILE A 14 -7.42 5.05 8.87
C ILE A 14 -8.67 5.93 8.83
N ASP A 15 -8.54 7.23 8.56
CA ASP A 15 -9.71 8.06 8.28
C ASP A 15 -10.26 7.69 6.88
N THR A 16 -11.36 6.94 6.86
CA THR A 16 -11.96 6.46 5.62
C THR A 16 -12.55 7.59 4.77
N SER A 17 -12.98 8.69 5.40
CA SER A 17 -13.58 9.82 4.71
C SER A 17 -12.53 10.70 4.06
N VAL A 18 -11.40 10.93 4.73
CA VAL A 18 -10.24 11.60 4.12
C VAL A 18 -9.68 10.76 2.98
N LEU A 19 -9.46 9.46 3.21
CA LEU A 19 -8.90 8.58 2.18
C LEU A 19 -9.81 8.47 0.95
N ALA A 20 -11.14 8.39 1.14
CA ALA A 20 -12.07 8.35 0.02
C ALA A 20 -12.05 9.63 -0.83
N ARG A 21 -11.92 10.81 -0.19
CA ARG A 21 -11.80 12.09 -0.90
C ARG A 21 -10.48 12.22 -1.63
N SER A 22 -9.36 11.92 -0.96
CA SER A 22 -8.05 11.97 -1.61
C SER A 22 -7.96 10.98 -2.77
N PHE A 23 -8.59 9.81 -2.66
CA PHE A 23 -8.61 8.82 -3.75
C PHE A 23 -9.30 9.36 -5.00
N ILE A 24 -10.38 10.14 -4.84
CA ILE A 24 -11.03 10.85 -5.96
C ILE A 24 -10.11 11.93 -6.53
N GLU A 25 -9.45 12.72 -5.68
CA GLU A 25 -8.54 13.78 -6.11
C GLU A 25 -7.29 13.24 -6.83
N THR A 26 -6.84 12.05 -6.47
CA THR A 26 -5.70 11.38 -7.12
C THR A 26 -6.13 10.63 -8.39
N TYR A 27 -7.19 9.82 -8.32
CA TYR A 27 -7.53 8.87 -9.38
C TYR A 27 -8.81 9.18 -10.16
N GLY A 28 -9.61 10.17 -9.76
CA GLY A 28 -10.90 10.45 -10.41
C GLY A 28 -11.88 9.27 -10.32
N LEU A 29 -11.64 8.34 -9.39
CA LEU A 29 -12.44 7.15 -9.14
C LEU A 29 -12.89 7.15 -7.68
N ARG A 30 -14.01 6.51 -7.37
CA ARG A 30 -14.38 6.30 -5.96
C ARG A 30 -13.66 5.07 -5.46
N ILE A 31 -13.12 5.16 -4.24
CA ILE A 31 -12.44 4.02 -3.60
C ILE A 31 -13.35 2.79 -3.49
N ASP A 32 -14.65 2.99 -3.28
CA ASP A 32 -15.63 1.92 -3.23
C ASP A 32 -15.85 1.20 -4.57
N ASP A 33 -15.55 1.82 -5.71
CA ASP A 33 -15.61 1.13 -7.01
C ASP A 33 -14.46 0.11 -7.13
N ILE A 34 -13.32 0.38 -6.48
CA ILE A 34 -12.19 -0.56 -6.39
C ILE A 34 -12.49 -1.68 -5.39
N PHE A 35 -13.02 -1.33 -4.21
CA PHE A 35 -13.32 -2.27 -3.15
C PHE A 35 -14.71 -2.91 -3.26
N LYS A 36 -15.45 -2.69 -4.35
CA LYS A 36 -16.81 -3.22 -4.59
C LYS A 36 -17.79 -2.90 -3.44
N ASN A 37 -17.81 -1.64 -3.00
CA ASN A 37 -18.57 -1.12 -1.86
C ASN A 37 -18.21 -1.77 -0.50
N ARG A 38 -16.98 -2.28 -0.36
CA ARG A 38 -16.48 -2.92 0.86
C ARG A 38 -15.25 -2.21 1.43
N PHE A 39 -15.02 -0.94 1.10
CA PHE A 39 -13.83 -0.24 1.57
C PHE A 39 -13.77 -0.18 3.11
N SER A 40 -14.89 0.14 3.78
CA SER A 40 -14.96 0.14 5.24
C SER A 40 -14.60 -1.22 5.85
N PHE A 41 -15.09 -2.30 5.26
CA PHE A 41 -14.77 -3.66 5.69
C PHE A 41 -13.29 -4.00 5.46
N ALA A 42 -12.70 -3.54 4.35
CA ALA A 42 -11.27 -3.74 4.07
C ALA A 42 -10.40 -3.00 5.10
N ALA A 43 -10.72 -1.75 5.43
CA ALA A 43 -10.02 -0.96 6.45
C ALA A 43 -10.14 -1.61 7.84
N GLU A 44 -11.31 -2.11 8.22
CA GLU A 44 -11.49 -2.86 9.47
C GLU A 44 -10.72 -4.18 9.48
N SER A 45 -10.73 -4.92 8.38
CA SER A 45 -10.00 -6.18 8.23
C SER A 45 -8.50 -5.95 8.37
N PHE A 46 -7.96 -4.92 7.73
CA PHE A 46 -6.56 -4.51 7.90
C PHE A 46 -6.23 -4.23 9.37
N ARG A 47 -6.99 -3.36 10.04
CA ARG A 47 -6.77 -3.03 11.47
C ARG A 47 -6.80 -4.29 12.33
N TRP A 48 -7.76 -5.16 12.08
CA TRP A 48 -7.94 -6.39 12.84
C TRP A 48 -6.76 -7.35 12.64
N ILE A 49 -6.28 -7.55 11.41
CA ILE A 49 -5.10 -8.38 11.09
C ILE A 49 -3.87 -7.85 11.81
N VAL A 50 -3.60 -6.54 11.72
CA VAL A 50 -2.42 -5.94 12.34
C VAL A 50 -2.50 -6.04 13.88
N ALA A 51 -3.68 -5.86 14.47
CA ALA A 51 -3.85 -5.91 15.94
C ALA A 51 -3.84 -7.33 16.52
N ASN A 52 -4.31 -8.33 15.76
CA ASN A 52 -4.58 -9.67 16.30
C ASN A 52 -3.76 -10.80 15.65
N ILE A 53 -3.51 -10.73 14.34
CA ILE A 53 -2.82 -11.80 13.59
C ILE A 53 -1.31 -11.59 13.61
N ILE A 54 -0.82 -10.41 13.25
CA ILE A 54 0.63 -10.13 13.21
C ILE A 54 1.31 -10.48 14.55
N PRO A 55 0.79 -10.08 15.74
CA PRO A 55 1.40 -10.46 17.02
C PRO A 55 1.46 -11.96 17.29
N VAL A 56 0.55 -12.75 16.73
CA VAL A 56 0.57 -14.22 16.86
C VAL A 56 1.69 -14.78 15.98
N ILE A 57 1.78 -14.33 14.73
CA ILE A 57 2.84 -14.73 13.79
C ILE A 57 4.21 -14.36 14.35
N THR A 58 4.40 -13.12 14.83
CA THR A 58 5.68 -12.66 15.37
C THR A 58 6.09 -13.47 16.61
N ARG A 59 5.13 -13.87 17.47
CA ARG A 59 5.41 -14.78 18.59
C ARG A 59 5.85 -16.17 18.14
N ALA A 60 5.18 -16.72 17.13
CA ALA A 60 5.54 -18.02 16.58
C ALA A 60 6.91 -17.98 15.92
N ALA A 61 7.20 -16.95 15.12
CA ALA A 61 8.50 -16.73 14.49
C ALA A 61 9.62 -16.61 15.54
N TRP A 62 9.42 -15.81 16.60
CA TRP A 62 10.36 -15.73 17.72
C TRP A 62 10.59 -17.10 18.36
N ALA A 63 9.53 -17.87 18.66
CA ALA A 63 9.67 -19.17 19.30
C ALA A 63 10.45 -20.18 18.42
N SER A 64 10.21 -20.18 17.11
CA SER A 64 10.86 -21.10 16.17
C SER A 64 12.31 -20.71 15.83
N HIS A 65 12.64 -19.43 15.80
CA HIS A 65 13.94 -18.92 15.35
C HIS A 65 14.77 -18.26 16.46
N LYS A 66 14.35 -18.38 17.73
CA LYS A 66 15.08 -17.85 18.89
C LYS A 66 16.58 -18.16 18.87
N PRO A 67 17.05 -19.40 18.58
CA PRO A 67 18.48 -19.69 18.56
C PRO A 67 19.24 -18.90 17.50
N GLU A 68 18.66 -18.72 16.31
CA GLU A 68 19.27 -17.95 15.21
C GLU A 68 19.33 -16.46 15.55
N ILE A 69 18.28 -15.92 16.18
CA ILE A 69 18.23 -14.51 16.58
C ILE A 69 19.25 -14.22 17.68
N LEU A 70 19.38 -15.10 18.68
CA LEU A 70 20.33 -14.92 19.78
C LEU A 70 21.81 -15.04 19.36
N LYS A 71 22.09 -15.68 18.22
CA LYS A 71 23.43 -15.68 17.61
C LYS A 71 23.81 -14.32 17.04
N ILE A 72 22.82 -13.52 16.64
CA ILE A 72 23.02 -12.20 16.04
C ILE A 72 22.97 -11.10 17.11
N ASP A 73 21.97 -11.15 17.99
CA ASP A 73 21.82 -10.24 19.14
C ASP A 73 21.52 -11.06 20.40
N SER A 74 22.52 -11.22 21.26
CA SER A 74 22.39 -11.93 22.53
C SER A 74 21.49 -11.23 23.54
N THR A 75 21.19 -9.94 23.33
CA THR A 75 20.31 -9.13 24.18
C THR A 75 18.85 -9.10 23.69
N ALA A 76 18.55 -9.79 22.59
CA ALA A 76 17.23 -9.86 22.00
C ALA A 76 16.23 -10.51 22.97
N THR A 77 15.05 -9.91 23.12
CA THR A 77 13.97 -10.52 23.92
C THR A 77 12.67 -10.53 23.15
N GLY A 78 11.87 -11.58 23.31
CA GLY A 78 10.55 -11.68 22.69
C GLY A 78 9.60 -10.54 23.10
N LYS A 79 9.86 -9.81 24.19
CA LYS A 79 9.11 -8.58 24.53
C LYS A 79 9.41 -7.43 23.56
N LYS A 80 10.66 -7.27 23.10
CA LYS A 80 11.08 -6.22 22.15
C LYS A 80 10.42 -6.36 20.77
N PHE A 81 9.98 -7.57 20.39
CA PHE A 81 9.33 -7.84 19.09
C PHE A 81 7.79 -7.90 19.14
N ARG A 82 7.16 -7.72 20.31
CA ARG A 82 5.71 -7.93 20.47
C ARG A 82 4.96 -6.61 20.63
N PHE A 83 4.15 -6.26 19.64
CA PHE A 83 3.01 -5.37 19.85
C PHE A 83 1.81 -6.18 20.38
N LYS A 84 1.08 -5.67 21.38
CA LYS A 84 -0.14 -6.32 21.89
C LYS A 84 -1.16 -5.28 22.34
N MET A 85 -2.22 -5.08 21.56
CA MET A 85 -3.37 -4.28 21.97
C MET A 85 -4.41 -5.15 22.70
N ARG A 86 -4.90 -4.70 23.87
CA ARG A 86 -5.94 -5.41 24.62
C ARG A 86 -7.31 -5.16 23.98
N HIS A 87 -8.16 -6.18 23.91
CA HIS A 87 -9.50 -6.09 23.29
C HIS A 87 -10.39 -4.98 23.85
N ARG A 88 -10.38 -4.76 25.18
CA ARG A 88 -11.13 -3.66 25.81
C ARG A 88 -10.63 -2.28 25.35
N VAL A 89 -9.31 -2.15 25.12
CA VAL A 89 -8.69 -0.91 24.62
C VAL A 89 -9.06 -0.69 23.16
N TYR A 90 -9.01 -1.75 22.34
CA TYR A 90 -9.46 -1.70 20.95
C TYR A 90 -10.92 -1.23 20.85
N ASN A 91 -11.85 -1.89 21.56
CA ASN A 91 -13.28 -1.52 21.49
C ASN A 91 -13.55 -0.09 22.01
N LYS A 92 -12.78 0.38 23.00
CA LYS A 92 -12.87 1.76 23.49
C LYS A 92 -12.40 2.77 22.43
N GLN A 93 -11.36 2.43 21.67
CA GLN A 93 -10.69 3.35 20.76
C GLN A 93 -11.26 3.36 19.33
N TYR A 94 -11.89 2.26 18.89
CA TYR A 94 -12.40 2.06 17.52
C TYR A 94 -13.91 1.71 17.43
N GLY A 95 -14.61 1.60 18.57
CA GLY A 95 -16.05 1.32 18.62
C GLY A 95 -16.41 -0.17 18.59
N LYS A 96 -17.71 -0.46 18.67
CA LYS A 96 -18.28 -1.83 18.69
C LYS A 96 -18.92 -2.26 17.36
N GLY A 97 -18.91 -1.40 16.32
CA GLY A 97 -19.56 -1.63 15.02
C GLY A 97 -18.95 -2.77 14.17
N TYR A 98 -17.84 -3.31 14.64
CA TYR A 98 -17.18 -4.50 14.12
C TYR A 98 -18.11 -5.73 14.12
N LYS A 99 -18.61 -6.10 12.93
CA LYS A 99 -19.06 -7.48 12.69
C LYS A 99 -17.82 -8.32 12.43
N ARG A 100 -17.43 -9.11 13.44
CA ARG A 100 -16.36 -10.12 13.37
C ARG A 100 -16.36 -10.82 12.00
N PRO A 101 -15.26 -10.84 11.22
CA PRO A 101 -14.95 -12.03 10.42
C PRO A 101 -15.07 -13.22 11.38
N GLY A 102 -15.97 -14.17 11.10
CA GLY A 102 -16.45 -15.20 12.03
C GLY A 102 -15.36 -16.13 12.65
N PHE A 103 -15.55 -17.44 12.62
CA PHE A 103 -14.62 -18.40 13.27
C PHE A 103 -13.25 -18.57 12.57
N LEU A 104 -13.01 -17.87 11.46
CA LEU A 104 -11.80 -17.98 10.61
C LEU A 104 -10.46 -17.56 11.26
N PRO A 105 -10.38 -16.59 12.21
CA PRO A 105 -9.14 -16.14 12.84
C PRO A 105 -8.33 -17.18 13.61
N THR A 106 -9.00 -18.01 14.40
CA THR A 106 -8.37 -19.06 15.20
C THR A 106 -7.76 -20.12 14.27
N ILE A 107 -8.49 -20.43 13.21
CA ILE A 107 -8.12 -21.36 12.14
C ILE A 107 -6.92 -20.81 11.34
N LEU A 108 -6.90 -19.52 10.98
CA LEU A 108 -5.79 -18.91 10.24
C LEU A 108 -4.47 -18.92 11.05
N SER A 109 -4.54 -18.68 12.36
CA SER A 109 -3.35 -18.75 13.23
C SER A 109 -2.76 -20.16 13.34
N PHE A 110 -3.62 -21.18 13.28
CA PHE A 110 -3.23 -22.59 13.21
C PHE A 110 -2.59 -22.89 11.85
N PHE A 111 -3.21 -22.45 10.74
CA PHE A 111 -2.67 -22.66 9.40
C PHE A 111 -1.31 -22.01 9.19
N ILE A 112 -1.06 -20.78 9.64
CA ILE A 112 0.26 -20.13 9.47
C ILE A 112 1.40 -20.93 10.13
N ARG A 113 1.11 -21.69 11.20
CA ARG A 113 2.09 -22.57 11.85
C ARG A 113 2.34 -23.87 11.05
N VAL A 114 1.37 -24.31 10.26
CA VAL A 114 1.35 -25.62 9.57
C VAL A 114 1.59 -25.51 8.06
N LEU A 115 1.45 -24.32 7.47
CA LEU A 115 1.55 -24.12 6.02
C LEU A 115 2.95 -24.47 5.50
N PRO A 116 3.06 -25.36 4.49
CA PRO A 116 4.33 -25.68 3.88
C PRO A 116 4.90 -24.42 3.23
N LYS A 117 6.12 -24.04 3.64
CA LYS A 117 6.83 -22.86 3.13
C LYS A 117 7.41 -23.11 1.73
N ALA A 118 6.64 -23.68 0.82
CA ALA A 118 7.03 -24.02 -0.55
C ALA A 118 6.06 -23.35 -1.56
N GLY A 119 6.47 -23.23 -2.81
CA GLY A 119 5.67 -22.59 -3.86
C GLY A 119 5.28 -21.13 -3.52
N PRO A 120 4.00 -20.73 -3.66
CA PRO A 120 3.55 -19.34 -3.45
C PRO A 120 3.73 -18.83 -2.00
N LEU A 121 3.92 -19.73 -1.03
CA LEU A 121 4.13 -19.39 0.39
C LEU A 121 5.62 -19.32 0.76
N ARG A 122 6.53 -19.41 -0.22
CA ARG A 122 7.99 -19.32 0.00
C ARG A 122 8.39 -17.95 0.58
N SER A 123 7.68 -16.89 0.24
CA SER A 123 7.88 -15.53 0.79
C SER A 123 7.67 -15.44 2.30
N LEU A 124 6.88 -16.37 2.87
CA LEU A 124 6.63 -16.45 4.32
C LEU A 124 7.73 -17.20 5.09
N LYS A 125 8.81 -17.63 4.43
CA LYS A 125 10.00 -18.16 5.11
C LYS A 125 10.62 -17.05 5.96
N PHE A 126 10.85 -17.36 7.22
CA PHE A 126 11.62 -16.49 8.10
C PHE A 126 13.02 -16.28 7.50
N LYS A 127 13.42 -15.02 7.42
CA LYS A 127 14.77 -14.59 7.09
C LYS A 127 15.26 -13.78 8.27
N THR A 128 16.44 -14.11 8.79
CA THR A 128 17.10 -13.26 9.78
C THR A 128 17.45 -11.93 9.13
N LEU A 129 17.24 -10.83 9.86
CA LEU A 129 17.74 -9.52 9.47
C LEU A 129 19.26 -9.58 9.48
N THR A 130 19.90 -9.35 8.33
CA THR A 130 21.35 -9.19 8.27
C THR A 130 21.72 -7.80 8.78
N ALA A 131 22.95 -7.62 9.28
CA ALA A 131 23.43 -6.29 9.69
C ALA A 131 23.30 -5.25 8.56
N GLN A 132 23.50 -5.68 7.31
CA GLN A 132 23.30 -4.82 6.14
C GLN A 132 21.82 -4.43 5.94
N ALA A 133 20.89 -5.37 6.12
CA ALA A 133 19.46 -5.08 6.02
C ALA A 133 18.99 -4.14 7.14
N GLU A 134 19.49 -4.33 8.37
CA GLU A 134 19.22 -3.43 9.48
C GLU A 134 19.78 -2.02 9.23
N LYS A 135 21.02 -1.93 8.71
CA LYS A 135 21.60 -0.65 8.29
C LYS A 135 20.74 0.07 7.25
N TYR A 136 20.31 -0.63 6.20
CA TYR A 136 19.43 -0.05 5.18
C TYR A 136 18.07 0.37 5.74
N PHE A 137 17.51 -0.41 6.68
CA PHE A 137 16.27 -0.05 7.34
C PHE A 137 16.42 1.23 8.18
N ILE A 138 17.47 1.36 8.99
CA ILE A 138 17.69 2.59 9.77
C ILE A 138 17.90 3.78 8.83
N GLN A 139 18.76 3.61 7.82
CA GLN A 139 19.04 4.65 6.83
C GLN A 139 17.78 5.11 6.08
N SER A 140 16.87 4.19 5.76
CA SER A 140 15.61 4.56 5.09
C SER A 140 14.71 5.40 5.99
N PHE A 141 14.60 5.07 7.28
CA PHE A 141 13.87 5.90 8.24
C PHE A 141 14.46 7.29 8.38
N ASP A 142 15.78 7.39 8.55
CA ASP A 142 16.47 8.69 8.65
C ASP A 142 16.25 9.52 7.38
N THR A 143 16.35 8.88 6.21
CA THR A 143 16.08 9.53 4.91
C THR A 143 14.64 10.02 4.80
N ILE A 144 13.65 9.20 5.18
CA ILE A 144 12.23 9.58 5.15
C ILE A 144 11.97 10.79 6.05
N ILE A 145 12.46 10.77 7.29
CA ILE A 145 12.25 11.87 8.23
C ILE A 145 12.92 13.15 7.74
N HIS A 146 14.15 13.06 7.23
CA HIS A 146 14.87 14.20 6.67
C HIS A 146 14.13 14.80 5.46
N GLN A 147 13.77 13.97 4.47
CA GLN A 147 13.06 14.43 3.26
C GLN A 147 11.68 14.99 3.59
N TYR A 148 10.92 14.32 4.45
CA TYR A 148 9.60 14.78 4.87
C TYR A 148 9.67 16.14 5.58
N SER A 149 10.62 16.31 6.51
CA SER A 149 10.82 17.59 7.20
C SER A 149 11.20 18.71 6.23
N SER A 150 12.07 18.40 5.26
CA SER A 150 12.43 19.34 4.18
C SER A 150 11.21 19.74 3.34
N HIS A 151 10.40 18.76 2.91
CA HIS A 151 9.18 19.02 2.15
C HIS A 151 8.16 19.85 2.94
N LEU A 152 8.01 19.61 4.25
CA LEU A 152 7.15 20.44 5.10
C LEU A 152 7.62 21.90 5.16
N ASN A 153 8.93 22.14 5.21
CA ASN A 153 9.47 23.50 5.15
C ASN A 153 9.24 24.13 3.77
N GLN A 154 9.44 23.39 2.67
CA GLN A 154 9.19 23.89 1.31
C GLN A 154 7.71 24.23 1.06
N LEU A 155 6.79 23.48 1.67
CA LEU A 155 5.35 23.78 1.61
C LEU A 155 5.03 25.16 2.20
N GLN A 156 5.72 25.59 3.25
CA GLN A 156 5.50 26.92 3.84
C GLN A 156 5.86 28.07 2.89
N TYR A 157 6.78 27.82 1.96
CA TYR A 157 7.25 28.80 0.97
C TYR A 157 6.68 28.57 -0.44
N SER A 158 5.66 27.71 -0.58
CA SER A 158 5.05 27.35 -1.87
C SER A 158 6.06 26.89 -2.93
N SER A 159 7.19 26.31 -2.51
CA SER A 159 8.29 25.88 -3.38
C SER A 159 8.39 24.36 -3.51
N LEU A 160 7.48 23.61 -2.88
CA LEU A 160 7.46 22.16 -2.95
C LEU A 160 7.20 21.69 -4.38
N ASN A 161 8.14 20.91 -4.91
CA ASN A 161 7.98 20.19 -6.17
C ASN A 161 8.19 18.69 -5.91
N LEU A 162 7.09 17.94 -5.90
CA LEU A 162 7.12 16.49 -5.80
C LEU A 162 7.20 15.90 -7.20
N LYS A 163 8.28 15.18 -7.47
CA LYS A 163 8.44 14.42 -8.71
C LYS A 163 7.49 13.23 -8.71
N ASP A 164 6.88 12.95 -9.85
CA ASP A 164 6.14 11.71 -10.08
C ASP A 164 7.16 10.58 -10.30
N LEU A 165 7.37 9.76 -9.27
CA LEU A 165 8.34 8.69 -9.25
C LEU A 165 7.64 7.35 -9.03
N ASP A 166 8.08 6.34 -9.78
CA ASP A 166 7.70 4.95 -9.55
C ASP A 166 8.29 4.47 -8.22
N TYR A 167 7.47 3.82 -7.39
CA TYR A 167 7.89 3.39 -6.04
C TYR A 167 8.73 2.12 -6.03
N ASP A 168 8.67 1.31 -7.09
CA ASP A 168 9.46 0.10 -7.24
C ASP A 168 10.84 0.41 -7.84
N THR A 169 10.94 1.37 -8.76
CA THR A 169 12.19 1.71 -9.46
C THR A 169 12.87 2.99 -8.96
N GLY A 170 12.11 3.91 -8.34
CA GLY A 170 12.58 5.23 -7.91
C GLY A 170 12.85 6.21 -9.06
N ARG A 171 12.47 5.87 -10.29
CA ARG A 171 12.66 6.69 -11.50
C ARG A 171 11.40 7.47 -11.84
N PRO A 172 11.49 8.53 -12.67
CA PRO A 172 10.31 9.22 -13.16
C PRO A 172 9.31 8.25 -13.80
N THR A 173 8.05 8.33 -13.37
CA THR A 173 6.98 7.50 -13.92
C THR A 173 6.81 7.80 -15.40
N ALA A 174 7.00 6.79 -16.25
CA ALA A 174 6.85 6.92 -17.69
C ALA A 174 6.40 5.59 -18.31
N SER A 175 5.67 5.69 -19.42
CA SER A 175 5.28 4.51 -20.20
C SER A 175 6.49 3.69 -20.63
N CYS A 176 6.39 2.36 -20.57
CA CYS A 176 7.46 1.41 -20.92
C CYS A 176 8.69 1.45 -20.00
N GLU A 177 8.64 2.17 -18.88
CA GLU A 177 9.69 2.14 -17.85
C GLU A 177 9.54 0.92 -16.96
N TYR A 178 8.32 0.67 -16.47
CA TYR A 178 8.00 -0.42 -15.55
C TYR A 178 6.67 -1.07 -15.91
N MET A 179 6.69 -2.38 -16.15
CA MET A 179 5.53 -3.11 -16.67
C MET A 179 4.29 -3.03 -15.77
N LEU A 180 4.45 -3.07 -14.44
CA LEU A 180 3.31 -2.96 -13.53
C LEU A 180 2.73 -1.53 -13.49
N ALA A 181 3.56 -0.51 -13.72
CA ALA A 181 3.07 0.86 -13.89
C ALA A 181 2.23 0.95 -15.17
N ASP A 182 2.73 0.44 -16.30
CA ASP A 182 1.98 0.39 -17.57
C ASP A 182 0.63 -0.31 -17.40
N GLU A 183 0.61 -1.49 -16.77
CA GLU A 183 -0.63 -2.24 -16.48
C GLU A 183 -1.59 -1.45 -15.59
N MET A 184 -1.07 -0.75 -14.57
CA MET A 184 -1.88 0.08 -13.68
C MET A 184 -2.52 1.25 -14.42
N TYR A 185 -1.78 1.96 -15.29
CA TYR A 185 -2.33 3.05 -16.09
C TYR A 185 -3.39 2.55 -17.07
N ASP A 186 -3.18 1.39 -17.69
CA ASP A 186 -4.17 0.75 -18.57
C ASP A 186 -5.46 0.46 -17.80
N GLU A 187 -5.35 -0.20 -16.64
CA GLU A 187 -6.51 -0.49 -15.79
C GLU A 187 -7.21 0.79 -15.30
N TRP A 188 -6.44 1.80 -14.92
CA TRP A 188 -6.96 3.08 -14.45
C TRP A 188 -7.78 3.78 -15.53
N LEU A 189 -7.22 3.88 -16.75
CA LEU A 189 -7.90 4.48 -17.89
C LEU A 189 -9.18 3.73 -18.26
N LEU A 190 -9.14 2.39 -18.28
CA LEU A 190 -10.32 1.58 -18.58
C LEU A 190 -11.41 1.72 -17.52
N LYS A 191 -11.06 1.85 -16.24
CA LYS A 191 -12.02 2.12 -15.16
C LYS A 191 -12.64 3.51 -15.29
N LEU A 192 -11.83 4.53 -15.58
CA LEU A 192 -12.33 5.89 -15.84
C LEU A 192 -13.31 5.89 -17.00
N LYS A 193 -12.98 5.21 -18.10
CA LYS A 193 -13.88 5.03 -19.24
C LYS A 193 -15.18 4.33 -18.87
N ALA A 194 -15.12 3.27 -18.07
CA ALA A 194 -16.31 2.53 -17.64
C ALA A 194 -17.28 3.45 -16.85
N ASP A 195 -16.76 4.39 -16.06
CA ASP A 195 -17.55 5.43 -15.39
C ASP A 195 -17.74 6.70 -16.25
N LYS A 196 -17.52 6.61 -17.56
CA LYS A 196 -17.67 7.70 -18.54
C LYS A 196 -16.92 8.97 -18.14
N PHE A 197 -15.78 8.80 -17.47
CA PHE A 197 -14.90 9.86 -17.00
C PHE A 197 -15.60 10.88 -16.09
N LYS A 198 -16.65 10.47 -15.37
CA LYS A 198 -17.56 11.36 -14.64
C LYS A 198 -16.87 12.30 -13.64
N MET A 199 -15.80 11.84 -12.99
CA MET A 199 -15.12 12.56 -11.92
C MET A 199 -13.69 12.97 -12.27
N ILE A 200 -13.32 12.90 -13.55
CA ILE A 200 -11.96 13.26 -13.97
C ILE A 200 -11.75 14.78 -13.93
N THR A 201 -10.62 15.20 -13.38
CA THR A 201 -10.20 16.62 -13.37
C THR A 201 -9.29 16.93 -14.58
N PRO A 202 -9.14 18.21 -14.96
CA PRO A 202 -8.19 18.61 -16.01
C PRO A 202 -6.76 18.13 -15.73
N ALA A 203 -6.32 18.19 -14.46
CA ALA A 203 -4.99 17.76 -14.04
C ALA A 203 -4.79 16.24 -14.23
N GLN A 204 -5.75 15.42 -13.80
CA GLN A 204 -5.72 13.96 -14.00
C GLN A 204 -5.73 13.60 -15.48
N ARG A 205 -6.59 14.25 -16.27
CA ARG A 205 -6.62 14.06 -17.73
C ARG A 205 -5.27 14.35 -18.35
N GLN A 206 -4.67 15.50 -18.03
CA GLN A 206 -3.37 15.88 -18.57
C GLN A 206 -2.26 14.90 -18.15
N HIS A 207 -2.28 14.44 -16.89
CA HIS A 207 -1.32 13.46 -16.39
C HIS A 207 -1.39 12.13 -17.13
N ILE A 208 -2.59 11.57 -17.31
CA ILE A 208 -2.79 10.33 -18.08
C ILE A 208 -2.33 10.52 -19.53
N LEU A 209 -2.74 11.62 -20.19
CA LEU A 209 -2.31 11.90 -21.56
C LEU A 209 -0.79 12.07 -21.68
N HIS A 210 -0.14 12.68 -20.68
CA HIS A 210 1.31 12.80 -20.65
C HIS A 210 1.99 11.43 -20.57
N PHE A 211 1.51 10.55 -19.68
CA PHE A 211 2.03 9.19 -19.54
C PHE A 211 1.98 8.41 -20.86
N TYR A 212 0.88 8.51 -21.61
CA TYR A 212 0.77 7.80 -22.89
C TYR A 212 1.44 8.51 -24.07
N ASN A 213 1.71 9.81 -23.98
CA ASN A 213 2.45 10.55 -25.03
C ASN A 213 3.96 10.30 -24.98
N THR A 214 4.52 9.80 -23.87
CA THR A 214 5.95 9.44 -23.77
C THR A 214 6.31 8.17 -24.52
N SER A 215 5.31 7.39 -24.97
CA SER A 215 5.49 6.23 -25.84
C SER A 215 4.68 6.42 -27.11
N ASN A 216 5.30 6.16 -28.27
CA ASN A 216 4.49 5.88 -29.46
C ASN A 216 3.68 4.62 -29.13
N LEU A 217 2.37 4.74 -28.95
CA LEU A 217 1.47 3.60 -28.69
C LEU A 217 1.65 2.47 -29.72
N SER A 218 2.16 2.78 -30.91
CA SER A 218 2.54 1.80 -31.95
C SER A 218 3.77 0.94 -31.62
N SER A 219 4.60 1.35 -30.66
CA SER A 219 5.82 0.65 -30.23
C SER A 219 5.66 -0.13 -28.92
N SER A 220 4.49 -0.05 -28.28
CA SER A 220 4.18 -0.86 -27.11
C SER A 220 4.05 -2.33 -27.51
N LYS A 221 5.16 -3.06 -27.40
CA LYS A 221 5.20 -4.53 -27.42
C LYS A 221 4.61 -5.13 -26.13
N SER A 222 3.67 -4.44 -25.46
CA SER A 222 2.90 -5.07 -24.39
C SER A 222 1.79 -5.88 -25.06
N SER A 223 1.95 -7.20 -25.03
CA SER A 223 0.96 -8.16 -25.53
C SER A 223 -0.22 -8.23 -24.56
N ASN A 224 -0.92 -7.12 -24.32
CA ASN A 224 -2.05 -7.10 -23.39
C ASN A 224 -3.38 -7.21 -24.17
N LYS A 225 -4.29 -8.08 -23.71
CA LYS A 225 -5.55 -8.43 -24.40
C LYS A 225 -6.46 -7.22 -24.70
N ASN A 226 -6.21 -6.09 -24.05
CA ASN A 226 -7.08 -4.90 -24.08
C ASN A 226 -6.45 -3.69 -24.78
N CYS A 227 -5.35 -3.85 -25.54
CA CYS A 227 -4.67 -2.72 -26.21
C CYS A 227 -5.63 -1.86 -27.07
N MET A 228 -6.55 -2.47 -27.81
CA MET A 228 -7.56 -1.73 -28.59
C MET A 228 -8.54 -0.95 -27.70
N GLU A 229 -8.89 -1.48 -26.53
CA GLU A 229 -9.77 -0.79 -25.58
C GLU A 229 -9.08 0.43 -24.97
N VAL A 230 -7.80 0.31 -24.64
CA VAL A 230 -6.94 1.40 -24.15
C VAL A 230 -6.83 2.50 -25.20
N VAL A 231 -6.52 2.15 -26.46
CA VAL A 231 -6.46 3.13 -27.56
C VAL A 231 -7.82 3.84 -27.75
N LYS A 232 -8.93 3.10 -27.68
CA LYS A 232 -10.27 3.68 -27.76
C LYS A 232 -10.54 4.60 -26.57
N ALA A 233 -10.15 4.21 -25.36
CA ALA A 233 -10.28 5.00 -24.15
C ALA A 233 -9.45 6.29 -24.20
N LEU A 234 -8.23 6.24 -24.74
CA LEU A 234 -7.40 7.44 -24.95
C LEU A 234 -8.03 8.42 -25.92
N LYS A 235 -8.57 7.94 -27.05
CA LYS A 235 -9.27 8.80 -28.01
C LYS A 235 -10.49 9.48 -27.39
N GLU A 236 -11.25 8.74 -26.59
CA GLU A 236 -12.39 9.30 -25.84
C GLU A 236 -11.91 10.31 -24.78
N LEU A 237 -10.82 10.02 -24.05
CA LEU A 237 -10.24 10.94 -23.07
C LEU A 237 -9.76 12.26 -23.72
N GLN A 238 -9.17 12.17 -24.91
CA GLN A 238 -8.72 13.33 -25.68
C GLN A 238 -9.88 14.24 -26.07
N SER A 239 -11.04 13.69 -26.42
CA SER A 239 -12.22 14.45 -26.87
C SER A 239 -13.08 15.04 -25.75
N ILE A 240 -12.83 14.67 -24.49
CA ILE A 240 -13.56 15.22 -23.35
C ILE A 240 -13.06 16.62 -23.01
N ASN A 241 -13.97 17.59 -23.02
CA ASN A 241 -13.76 18.89 -22.39
C ASN A 241 -14.03 18.76 -20.89
N THR A 242 -12.96 18.70 -20.09
CA THR A 242 -13.06 18.80 -18.62
C THR A 242 -13.41 20.23 -18.25
N ARG A 243 -14.49 20.41 -17.46
CA ARG A 243 -14.89 21.71 -16.91
C ARG A 243 -13.90 22.20 -15.85
#